data_AF-A0A2V6LJD0-F1
#
_entry.id   AF-A0A2V6LJD0-F1
#
_cell.length_a   1.000
_cell.length_b   1.000
_cell.length_c   1.000
_cell.angle_alpha   90.00
_cell.angle_beta   90.00
_cell.angle_gamma   90.00
#
_symmetry.space_group_name_H-M   'P 1'
#
loop_
_entity.id
_entity.type
_entity.pdbx_description
1 polymer ?
#
loop_
_entity_poly.entity_id
_entity_poly.type
_entity_poly.pdbx_seq_one_letter_code
_entity_poly.pdbx_strand_id
1 'polypeptide(L)'
;MSSITLGVLMLLCGLAFDVPRRPNLMSAEWRTNVLEPIAIGSLAWLAPRLGGIPEWLHRTSRYLLAFALIVFGIAHFQVLTFIASLVPGWISWHRFWTVFFGVAFISAGVSFATGFLQRWAALGVGLMFALWTVTIHVPPLLGAPQDPDKWSDVFIVAALWGGSWALARDLRDRKDLSLGADSNRS
;
A
#
# COMPACT_ATOMS: atom_id res chain seq x y z
N MET A 1 -4.92 12.36 -25.78
CA MET A 1 -3.76 12.93 -25.05
C MET A 1 -4.04 12.73 -23.59
N SER A 2 -3.31 11.77 -23.04
CA SER A 2 -3.90 10.69 -22.26
C SER A 2 -3.63 10.89 -20.79
N SER A 3 -4.50 10.37 -19.91
CA SER A 3 -4.35 10.33 -18.44
C SER A 3 -2.95 9.98 -17.94
N ILE A 4 -2.16 9.29 -18.75
CA ILE A 4 -0.73 8.99 -18.57
C ILE A 4 0.13 10.26 -18.44
N THR A 5 -0.11 11.28 -19.28
CA THR A 5 0.62 12.55 -19.21
C THR A 5 0.32 13.29 -17.92
N LEU A 6 -0.95 13.25 -17.46
CA LEU A 6 -1.35 13.83 -16.18
C LEU A 6 -0.76 13.07 -14.98
N GLY A 7 -0.71 11.74 -15.03
CA GLY A 7 -0.12 10.93 -13.96
C GLY A 7 1.40 11.10 -13.84
N VAL A 8 2.11 11.13 -14.98
CA VAL A 8 3.55 11.40 -15.03
C VAL A 8 3.83 12.85 -14.63
N LEU A 9 3.03 13.81 -15.07
CA LEU A 9 3.15 15.21 -14.67
C LEU A 9 2.89 15.41 -13.17
N MET A 10 1.89 14.75 -12.59
CA MET A 10 1.63 14.81 -11.14
C MET A 10 2.76 14.18 -10.34
N LEU A 11 3.29 13.03 -10.77
CA LEU A 11 4.45 12.38 -10.15
C LEU A 11 5.70 13.26 -10.24
N LEU A 12 5.98 13.83 -11.41
CA LEU A 12 7.13 14.72 -11.63
C LEU A 12 6.98 16.05 -10.90
N CYS A 13 5.78 16.65 -10.87
CA CYS A 13 5.52 17.87 -10.10
C CYS A 13 5.65 17.60 -8.59
N GLY A 14 5.15 16.48 -8.08
CA GLY A 14 5.33 16.09 -6.68
C GLY A 14 6.81 15.91 -6.32
N LEU A 15 7.54 15.13 -7.12
CA LEU A 15 8.98 14.92 -6.96
C LEU A 15 9.80 16.22 -7.07
N ALA A 16 9.47 17.10 -8.02
CA ALA A 16 10.20 18.35 -8.25
C ALA A 16 9.93 19.42 -7.19
N PHE A 17 8.75 19.42 -6.54
CA PHE A 17 8.41 20.42 -5.53
C PHE A 17 8.72 19.99 -4.09
N ASP A 18 8.62 18.69 -3.75
CA ASP A 18 8.85 18.20 -2.39
C ASP A 18 10.31 17.85 -2.09
N VAL A 19 11.05 17.29 -3.07
CA VAL A 19 12.46 16.88 -2.87
C VAL A 19 13.35 18.07 -2.48
N PRO A 20 13.24 19.27 -3.09
CA PRO A 20 14.09 20.41 -2.72
C PRO A 20 13.64 21.14 -1.45
N ARG A 21 12.39 20.97 -1.01
CA ARG A 21 11.82 21.68 0.15
C ARG A 21 11.90 20.90 1.46
N ARG A 22 12.06 19.58 1.43
CA ARG A 22 12.04 18.72 2.63
C ARG A 22 13.11 17.62 2.55
N PRO A 23 14.36 17.88 3.00
CA PRO A 23 15.48 16.94 2.84
C PRO A 23 15.37 15.66 3.68
N ASN A 24 14.41 15.59 4.62
CA ASN A 24 14.17 14.40 5.43
C ASN A 24 13.23 13.43 4.71
N LEU A 25 13.82 12.59 3.85
CA LEU A 25 13.18 11.49 3.11
C LEU A 25 12.44 10.45 3.99
N MET A 26 12.46 10.60 5.32
CA MET A 26 11.88 9.70 6.32
C MET A 26 10.94 10.43 7.30
N SER A 27 10.56 11.68 7.02
CA SER A 27 9.57 12.40 7.82
C SER A 27 8.16 11.77 7.66
N ALA A 28 7.32 11.90 8.69
CA ALA A 28 5.94 11.41 8.64
C ALA A 28 5.18 11.98 7.43
N GLU A 29 5.45 13.25 7.10
CA GLU A 29 4.88 13.98 5.97
C GLU A 29 5.31 13.41 4.61
N TRP A 30 6.55 12.91 4.48
CA TRP A 30 7.00 12.28 3.23
C TRP A 30 6.28 10.94 2.99
N ARG A 31 6.00 10.18 4.05
CA ARG A 31 5.26 8.92 3.95
C ARG A 31 3.83 9.15 3.45
N THR A 32 3.13 10.14 4.02
CA THR A 32 1.74 10.45 3.65
C THR A 32 1.64 11.12 2.28
N ASN A 33 2.56 12.02 1.93
CA ASN A 33 2.43 12.83 0.72
C ASN A 33 2.97 12.14 -0.54
N VAL A 34 3.88 11.17 -0.40
CA VAL A 34 4.55 10.54 -1.54
C VAL A 34 4.30 9.04 -1.61
N LEU A 35 4.49 8.30 -0.50
CA LEU A 35 4.40 6.84 -0.55
C LEU A 35 2.96 6.33 -0.63
N GLU A 36 2.02 6.97 0.05
CA GLU A 36 0.60 6.59 0.00
C GLU A 36 -0.01 6.76 -1.41
N PRO A 37 0.16 7.92 -2.10
CA PRO A 37 -0.29 8.05 -3.49
C PRO A 37 0.38 7.08 -4.45
N ILE A 38 1.68 6.81 -4.27
CA ILE A 38 2.41 5.82 -5.08
C ILE A 38 1.85 4.42 -4.87
N ALA A 39 1.57 4.03 -3.62
CA ALA A 39 1.02 2.71 -3.31
C ALA A 39 -0.39 2.55 -3.87
N ILE A 40 -1.27 3.55 -3.71
CA ILE A 40 -2.62 3.53 -4.28
C ILE A 40 -2.56 3.49 -5.82
N GLY A 41 -1.74 4.35 -6.43
CA GLY A 41 -1.56 4.39 -7.89
C GLY A 41 -1.03 3.06 -8.44
N SER A 42 -0.06 2.46 -7.74
CA SER A 42 0.48 1.14 -8.09
C SER A 42 -0.58 0.05 -7.98
N LEU A 43 -1.37 0.02 -6.91
CA LEU A 43 -2.48 -0.92 -6.75
C LEU A 43 -3.55 -0.72 -7.83
N ALA A 44 -3.88 0.53 -8.18
CA ALA A 44 -4.84 0.85 -9.23
C ALA A 44 -4.37 0.33 -10.60
N TRP A 45 -3.07 0.46 -10.91
CA TRP A 45 -2.48 -0.11 -12.12
C TRP A 45 -2.30 -1.64 -12.07
N LEU A 46 -2.19 -2.23 -10.87
CA LEU A 46 -1.92 -3.66 -10.70
C LEU A 46 -3.16 -4.54 -10.59
N ALA A 47 -4.35 -4.01 -10.34
CA ALA A 47 -5.53 -4.80 -9.94
C ALA A 47 -6.48 -5.22 -11.10
N PRO A 48 -6.06 -5.41 -12.36
CA PRO A 48 -6.84 -4.98 -13.50
C PRO A 48 -8.11 -5.82 -13.72
N ARG A 49 -9.20 -5.11 -14.02
CA ARG A 49 -10.27 -5.55 -14.95
C ARG A 49 -10.23 -4.75 -16.27
N LEU A 50 -9.19 -3.93 -16.49
CA LEU A 50 -8.99 -3.13 -17.68
C LEU A 50 -7.89 -3.78 -18.53
N GLY A 51 -8.26 -4.70 -19.42
CA GLY A 51 -7.32 -5.25 -20.40
C GLY A 51 -6.73 -4.13 -21.25
N GLY A 52 -5.40 -3.99 -21.27
CA GLY A 52 -4.73 -2.97 -22.11
C GLY A 52 -3.51 -2.25 -21.50
N ILE A 53 -3.11 -2.55 -20.26
CA ILE A 53 -1.86 -1.98 -19.71
C ILE A 53 -0.62 -2.70 -20.27
N PRO A 54 0.44 -1.97 -20.68
CA PRO A 54 1.64 -2.57 -21.22
C PRO A 54 2.47 -3.27 -20.12
N GLU A 55 3.20 -4.33 -20.48
CA GLU A 55 3.98 -5.16 -19.56
C GLU A 55 4.98 -4.35 -18.71
N TRP A 56 5.61 -3.33 -19.29
CA TRP A 56 6.53 -2.46 -18.56
C TRP A 56 5.84 -1.69 -17.42
N LEU A 57 4.59 -1.27 -17.62
CA LEU A 57 3.83 -0.54 -16.60
C LEU A 57 3.42 -1.47 -15.46
N HIS A 58 3.00 -2.70 -15.78
CA HIS A 58 2.71 -3.72 -14.77
C HIS A 58 3.94 -4.00 -13.90
N ARG A 59 5.10 -4.19 -14.55
CA ARG A 59 6.37 -4.44 -13.87
C ARG A 59 6.83 -3.26 -13.01
N THR A 60 6.74 -2.04 -13.52
CA THR A 60 7.09 -0.83 -12.77
C THR A 60 6.17 -0.64 -11.56
N SER A 61 4.86 -0.78 -11.73
CA SER A 61 3.88 -0.65 -10.64
C SER A 61 4.14 -1.66 -9.53
N ARG A 62 4.49 -2.90 -9.90
CA ARG A 62 4.87 -3.94 -8.94
C ARG A 62 6.09 -3.56 -8.11
N TYR A 63 7.13 -3.03 -8.74
CA TYR A 63 8.34 -2.59 -8.04
C TYR A 63 8.12 -1.34 -7.20
N LEU A 64 7.29 -0.40 -7.65
CA LEU A 64 6.89 0.77 -6.87
C LEU A 64 6.10 0.36 -5.62
N LEU A 65 5.15 -0.57 -5.75
CA LEU A 65 4.43 -1.14 -4.61
C LEU A 65 5.39 -1.85 -3.64
N ALA A 66 6.30 -2.68 -4.16
CA ALA A 66 7.29 -3.37 -3.35
C ALA A 66 8.18 -2.38 -2.56
N PHE A 67 8.65 -1.33 -3.24
CA PHE A 67 9.44 -0.27 -2.63
C PHE A 67 8.66 0.45 -1.53
N ALA A 68 7.43 0.88 -1.80
CA ALA A 68 6.59 1.57 -0.83
C ALA A 68 6.35 0.72 0.43
N LEU A 69 6.06 -0.58 0.27
CA LEU A 69 5.87 -1.50 1.40
C LEU A 69 7.14 -1.70 2.22
N ILE A 70 8.30 -1.82 1.57
CA ILE A 70 9.58 -1.93 2.29
C ILE A 70 9.85 -0.66 3.10
N VAL A 71 9.65 0.53 2.51
CA VAL A 71 9.85 1.80 3.21
C VAL A 71 8.86 1.96 4.37
N PHE A 72 7.58 1.59 4.19
CA PHE A 72 6.62 1.56 5.28
C PHE A 72 7.06 0.64 6.41
N GLY A 73 7.57 -0.55 6.08
CA GLY A 73 8.11 -1.48 7.05
C GLY A 73 9.31 -0.91 7.82
N ILE A 74 10.29 -0.33 7.14
CA ILE A 74 11.44 0.34 7.78
C ILE A 74 10.97 1.45 8.73
N ALA A 75 9.99 2.24 8.29
CA ALA A 75 9.47 3.33 9.09
C ALA A 75 8.76 2.84 10.37
N HIS A 76 8.29 1.59 10.43
CA HIS A 76 7.77 1.02 11.69
C HIS A 76 8.84 0.87 12.77
N PHE A 77 10.08 0.62 12.38
CA PHE A 77 11.21 0.52 13.31
C PHE A 77 11.72 1.90 13.71
N GLN A 78 11.74 2.87 12.79
CA GLN A 78 12.23 4.22 13.05
C GLN A 78 11.35 5.02 14.00
N VAL A 79 10.03 4.94 13.85
CA VAL A 79 9.05 5.62 14.73
C VAL A 79 8.29 4.61 15.60
N LEU A 80 9.00 3.60 16.10
CA LEU A 80 8.43 2.49 16.88
C LEU A 80 7.58 2.96 18.07
N THR A 81 8.09 3.90 18.85
CA THR A 81 7.40 4.41 20.05
C THR A 81 6.11 5.15 19.70
N PHE A 82 6.13 5.95 18.64
CA PHE A 82 4.95 6.65 18.14
C PHE A 82 3.90 5.67 17.63
N ILE A 83 4.26 4.72 16.76
CA ILE A 83 3.27 3.76 16.24
C ILE A 83 2.76 2.83 17.35
N ALA A 84 3.60 2.43 18.30
CA ALA A 84 3.17 1.66 19.47
C ALA A 84 2.17 2.44 20.35
N SER A 85 2.21 3.77 20.34
CA SER A 85 1.22 4.60 21.05
C SER A 85 -0.14 4.64 20.35
N LEU A 86 -0.19 4.36 19.05
CA LEU A 86 -1.44 4.27 18.27
C LEU A 86 -2.18 2.95 18.48
N VAL A 87 -1.50 1.92 19.01
CA VAL A 87 -2.15 0.64 19.33
C VAL A 87 -3.14 0.88 20.47
N PRO A 88 -4.43 0.54 20.30
CA PRO A 88 -5.42 0.82 21.33
C PRO A 88 -5.14 0.04 22.62
N GLY A 89 -5.43 0.66 23.78
CA GLY A 89 -4.95 0.19 25.09
C GLY A 89 -5.51 -1.16 25.59
N TRP A 90 -6.57 -1.67 24.97
CA TRP A 90 -7.08 -3.03 25.21
C TRP A 90 -6.19 -4.16 24.65
N ILE A 91 -5.24 -3.84 23.76
CA ILE A 91 -4.30 -4.81 23.19
C ILE A 91 -3.02 -4.77 24.02
N SER A 92 -2.57 -5.91 24.55
CA SER A 92 -1.26 -5.98 25.22
C SER A 92 -0.09 -6.06 24.23
N TRP A 93 1.13 -5.79 24.70
CA TRP A 93 2.37 -5.85 23.90
C TRP A 93 2.39 -4.95 22.65
N HIS A 94 2.08 -3.65 22.81
CA HIS A 94 2.03 -2.71 21.67
C HIS A 94 3.29 -2.75 20.78
N ARG A 95 4.49 -2.76 21.40
CA ARG A 95 5.77 -2.78 20.66
C ARG A 95 5.95 -4.05 19.83
N PHE A 96 5.48 -5.20 20.33
CA PHE A 96 5.53 -6.46 19.60
C PHE A 96 4.73 -6.34 18.30
N TRP A 97 3.50 -5.84 18.38
CA TRP A 97 2.65 -5.64 17.21
C TRP A 97 3.26 -4.66 16.20
N THR A 98 3.83 -3.55 16.68
CA THR A 98 4.50 -2.59 15.79
C THR A 98 5.69 -3.22 15.05
N VAL A 99 6.52 -4.00 15.73
CA VAL A 99 7.63 -4.74 15.11
C VAL A 99 7.11 -5.80 14.14
N PHE A 100 6.11 -6.57 14.55
CA PHE A 100 5.50 -7.63 13.75
C PHE A 100 4.97 -7.08 12.42
N PHE A 101 4.20 -5.99 12.46
CA PHE A 101 3.69 -5.35 11.25
C PHE A 101 4.80 -4.72 10.40
N GLY A 102 5.84 -4.16 11.01
CA GLY A 102 7.03 -3.69 10.31
C GLY A 102 7.70 -4.81 9.49
N VAL A 103 7.92 -5.98 10.10
CA VAL A 103 8.45 -7.17 9.39
C VAL A 103 7.48 -7.62 8.30
N ALA A 104 6.18 -7.70 8.58
CA ALA A 104 5.17 -8.12 7.62
C ALA A 104 5.15 -7.24 6.36
N PHE A 105 5.29 -5.91 6.51
CA PHE A 105 5.43 -4.99 5.38
C PHE A 105 6.66 -5.26 4.52
N ILE A 106 7.82 -5.47 5.14
CA ILE A 106 9.06 -5.79 4.42
C ILE A 106 8.90 -7.12 3.67
N SER A 107 8.40 -8.15 4.34
CA SER A 107 8.15 -9.46 3.74
C SER A 107 7.16 -9.39 2.57
N ALA A 108 6.10 -8.58 2.69
CA ALA A 108 5.15 -8.34 1.62
C ALA A 108 5.81 -7.62 0.43
N GLY A 109 6.62 -6.58 0.68
CA GLY A 109 7.36 -5.89 -0.36
C GLY A 109 8.34 -6.81 -1.10
N VAL A 110 9.07 -7.67 -0.38
CA VAL A 110 9.94 -8.70 -0.97
C VAL A 110 9.14 -9.70 -1.81
N SER A 111 7.96 -10.11 -1.33
CA SER A 111 7.05 -11.00 -2.07
C SER A 111 6.60 -10.37 -3.39
N PHE A 112 6.22 -9.09 -3.38
CA PHE A 112 5.89 -8.36 -4.60
C PHE A 112 7.08 -8.21 -5.55
N ALA A 113 8.27 -7.89 -5.05
CA ALA A 113 9.49 -7.75 -5.85
C ALA A 113 9.91 -9.07 -6.53
N THR A 114 9.89 -10.17 -5.78
CA THR A 114 10.32 -11.49 -6.24
C THR A 114 9.28 -12.20 -7.09
N GLY A 115 8.00 -11.86 -6.95
CA GLY A 115 6.92 -12.61 -7.61
C GLY A 115 6.42 -13.80 -6.81
N PHE A 116 7.01 -14.08 -5.65
CA PHE A 116 6.66 -15.22 -4.81
C PHE A 116 5.57 -14.84 -3.81
N LEU A 117 4.57 -15.72 -3.60
CA LEU A 117 3.49 -15.55 -2.62
C LEU A 117 2.72 -14.21 -2.71
N GLN A 118 2.72 -13.54 -3.86
CA GLN A 118 2.12 -12.21 -4.04
C GLN A 118 0.67 -12.13 -3.58
N ARG A 119 -0.13 -13.18 -3.85
CA ARG A 119 -1.52 -13.23 -3.41
C ARG A 119 -1.65 -13.19 -1.89
N TRP A 120 -0.81 -13.93 -1.17
CA TRP A 120 -0.82 -13.95 0.30
C TRP A 120 -0.29 -12.64 0.88
N ALA A 121 0.74 -12.06 0.26
CA ALA A 121 1.21 -10.72 0.61
C ALA A 121 0.10 -9.67 0.42
N ALA A 122 -0.62 -9.70 -0.69
CA ALA A 122 -1.74 -8.80 -0.97
C ALA A 122 -2.90 -8.97 0.03
N LEU A 123 -3.26 -10.21 0.38
CA LEU A 123 -4.28 -10.48 1.40
C LEU A 123 -3.85 -9.99 2.79
N GLY A 124 -2.61 -10.26 3.18
CA GLY A 124 -2.06 -9.87 4.49
C GLY A 124 -1.98 -8.35 4.64
N VAL A 125 -1.40 -7.66 3.63
CA VAL A 125 -1.34 -6.19 3.62
C VAL A 125 -2.74 -5.58 3.62
N GLY A 126 -3.66 -6.10 2.81
CA GLY A 126 -5.05 -5.63 2.82
C GLY A 126 -5.75 -5.83 4.16
N LEU A 127 -5.53 -6.97 4.83
CA LEU A 127 -6.05 -7.23 6.16
C LEU A 127 -5.47 -6.27 7.20
N MET A 128 -4.17 -5.98 7.14
CA MET A 128 -3.52 -5.01 8.03
C MET A 128 -4.15 -3.62 7.88
N PHE A 129 -4.32 -3.14 6.64
CA PHE A 129 -4.99 -1.86 6.40
C PHE A 129 -6.43 -1.86 6.87
N ALA A 130 -7.19 -2.94 6.66
CA ALA A 130 -8.55 -3.07 7.17
C ALA A 130 -8.62 -2.93 8.71
N LEU A 131 -7.70 -3.60 9.42
CA LEU A 131 -7.60 -3.51 10.88
C LEU A 131 -7.29 -2.07 11.31
N TRP A 132 -6.34 -1.41 10.65
CA TRP A 132 -5.98 -0.02 10.97
C TRP A 132 -7.07 0.98 10.66
N THR A 133 -7.81 0.82 9.57
CA THR A 133 -8.98 1.64 9.28
C THR A 133 -9.91 1.65 10.49
N VAL A 134 -10.28 0.46 10.99
CA VAL A 134 -11.25 0.33 12.10
C VAL A 134 -10.66 0.77 13.44
N THR A 135 -9.41 0.40 13.73
CA THR A 135 -8.84 0.56 15.07
C THR A 135 -8.08 1.88 15.29
N ILE A 136 -7.48 2.44 14.24
CA ILE A 136 -6.59 3.61 14.33
C ILE A 136 -7.23 4.85 13.69
N HIS A 137 -7.84 4.72 12.51
CA HIS A 137 -8.29 5.89 11.74
C HIS A 137 -9.76 6.28 11.99
N VAL A 138 -10.65 5.31 12.19
CA VAL A 138 -12.07 5.58 12.47
C VAL A 138 -12.29 6.28 13.82
N PRO A 139 -11.66 5.89 14.94
CA PRO A 139 -11.95 6.54 16.23
C PRO A 139 -11.61 8.05 16.26
N PRO A 140 -10.44 8.50 15.76
CA PRO A 140 -10.16 9.94 15.64
C PRO A 140 -11.11 10.70 14.71
N LEU A 141 -11.61 10.06 13.65
CA LEU A 141 -12.63 10.65 12.77
C LEU A 141 -13.95 10.88 13.51
N LEU A 142 -14.42 9.90 14.27
CA LEU A 142 -15.65 10.02 15.05
C LEU A 142 -15.54 11.08 16.16
N GLY A 143 -14.34 11.27 16.71
CA GLY A 143 -14.05 12.31 17.71
C GLY A 143 -13.96 13.73 17.12
N ALA A 144 -13.70 13.88 15.83
CA ALA A 144 -13.57 15.17 15.16
C ALA A 144 -14.04 15.10 13.69
N PRO A 145 -15.34 14.88 13.43
CA PRO A 145 -15.85 14.65 12.07
C PRO A 145 -15.78 15.87 11.16
N GLN A 146 -15.64 17.07 11.72
CA GLN A 146 -15.43 18.32 11.00
C GLN A 146 -13.99 18.49 10.47
N ASP A 147 -13.06 17.63 10.88
CA ASP A 147 -11.66 17.68 10.46
C ASP A 147 -11.48 16.91 9.13
N PRO A 148 -11.21 17.60 8.01
CA PRO A 148 -11.08 16.97 6.70
C PRO A 148 -9.86 16.04 6.59
N ASP A 149 -8.85 16.23 7.44
CA ASP A 149 -7.64 15.41 7.41
C ASP A 149 -7.98 13.97 7.86
N LYS A 150 -8.88 13.81 8.84
CA LYS A 150 -9.32 12.50 9.33
C LYS A 150 -10.13 11.71 8.30
N TRP A 151 -10.93 12.40 7.51
CA TRP A 151 -11.62 11.78 6.38
C TRP A 151 -10.63 11.29 5.33
N SER A 152 -9.64 12.13 5.00
CA SER A 152 -8.60 11.79 4.03
C SER A 152 -7.83 10.55 4.45
N ASP A 153 -7.39 10.47 5.71
CA ASP A 153 -6.72 9.31 6.28
C ASP A 153 -7.54 8.02 6.13
N VAL A 154 -8.84 8.07 6.48
CA VAL A 154 -9.73 6.91 6.37
C VAL A 154 -9.89 6.47 4.91
N PHE A 155 -10.07 7.41 3.98
CA PHE A 155 -10.21 7.10 2.56
C PHE A 155 -8.93 6.50 1.96
N ILE A 156 -7.77 7.02 2.32
CA ILE A 156 -6.47 6.51 1.87
C ILE A 156 -6.30 5.05 2.30
N VAL A 157 -6.51 4.76 3.58
CA VAL A 157 -6.31 3.40 4.10
C VAL A 157 -7.39 2.45 3.58
N ALA A 158 -8.62 2.91 3.39
CA ALA A 158 -9.68 2.14 2.75
C ALA A 158 -9.34 1.80 1.29
N ALA A 159 -8.74 2.73 0.54
CA ALA A 159 -8.28 2.49 -0.83
C ALA A 159 -7.13 1.47 -0.86
N LEU A 160 -6.18 1.57 0.06
CA LEU A 160 -5.08 0.59 0.19
C LEU A 160 -5.59 -0.81 0.53
N TRP A 161 -6.57 -0.92 1.44
CA TRP A 161 -7.24 -2.17 1.75
C TRP A 161 -7.95 -2.75 0.51
N GLY A 162 -8.86 -1.99 -0.10
CA GLY A 162 -9.64 -2.42 -1.25
C GLY A 162 -8.76 -2.80 -2.45
N GLY A 163 -7.77 -1.97 -2.76
CA GLY A 163 -6.81 -2.20 -3.85
C GLY A 163 -5.98 -3.46 -3.63
N SER A 164 -5.53 -3.72 -2.40
CA SER A 164 -4.77 -4.93 -2.08
C SER A 164 -5.61 -6.20 -2.26
N TRP A 165 -6.87 -6.18 -1.85
CA TRP A 165 -7.76 -7.33 -2.05
C TRP A 165 -8.23 -7.51 -3.49
N ALA A 166 -8.42 -6.42 -4.24
CA ALA A 166 -8.66 -6.49 -5.67
C ALA A 166 -7.49 -7.16 -6.40
N LEU A 167 -6.26 -6.76 -6.08
CA LEU A 167 -5.04 -7.39 -6.58
C LEU A 167 -4.95 -8.88 -6.19
N ALA A 168 -5.28 -9.22 -4.94
CA ALA A 168 -5.29 -10.62 -4.50
C ALA A 168 -6.28 -11.50 -5.29
N ARG A 169 -7.44 -10.95 -5.67
CA ARG A 169 -8.43 -11.63 -6.51
C ARG A 169 -7.93 -11.80 -7.93
N ASP A 170 -7.37 -10.76 -8.55
CA ASP A 170 -6.78 -10.85 -9.89
C ASP A 170 -5.66 -11.91 -9.96
N LEU A 171 -4.76 -11.92 -8.97
CA LEU A 171 -3.70 -12.92 -8.88
C LEU A 171 -4.21 -14.36 -8.72
N ARG A 172 -5.39 -14.55 -8.11
CA ARG A 172 -6.06 -15.85 -8.07
C ARG A 172 -6.61 -16.21 -9.44
N ASP A 173 -7.36 -15.32 -10.06
CA ASP A 173 -8.05 -15.59 -11.32
C ASP A 173 -7.05 -15.92 -12.43
N ARG A 174 -5.90 -15.22 -12.48
CA ARG A 174 -4.79 -15.55 -13.40
C ARG A 174 -4.23 -16.95 -13.19
N LYS A 175 -4.07 -17.37 -11.94
CA LYS A 175 -3.58 -18.71 -11.60
C LYS A 175 -4.58 -19.79 -12.02
N ASP A 176 -5.86 -19.56 -11.77
CA ASP A 176 -6.94 -20.49 -12.13
C ASP A 176 -7.04 -20.61 -13.67
N LEU A 177 -6.88 -19.51 -14.42
CA LEU A 177 -6.81 -19.50 -15.88
C LEU A 177 -5.60 -20.25 -16.45
N SER A 178 -4.41 -20.08 -15.87
CA SER A 178 -3.22 -20.82 -16.33
C SER A 178 -3.37 -22.32 -16.14
N LEU A 179 -3.96 -22.75 -15.01
CA LEU A 179 -4.19 -24.17 -14.72
C LEU A 179 -5.21 -24.79 -15.68
N GLY A 180 -6.28 -24.06 -16.03
CA GLY A 180 -7.26 -24.52 -17.01
C GLY A 180 -6.71 -24.62 -18.44
N ALA A 181 -5.79 -23.73 -18.82
CA ALA A 181 -5.12 -23.78 -20.12
C ALA A 181 -4.19 -25.00 -20.24
N ASP A 182 -3.49 -25.36 -19.17
CA ASP A 182 -2.63 -26.53 -19.12
C ASP A 182 -3.44 -27.84 -19.17
N SER A 183 -4.57 -27.91 -18.45
CA SER A 183 -5.44 -29.10 -18.47
C SER A 183 -6.10 -29.36 -19.82
N ASN A 184 -6.27 -28.33 -20.67
CA ASN A 184 -6.86 -28.48 -22.00
C ASN A 184 -5.83 -28.87 -23.08
N ARG A 185 -4.53 -28.95 -22.72
CA ARG A 185 -3.42 -29.33 -23.61
C ARG A 185 -2.93 -30.77 -23.38
N SER A 186 -3.42 -31.46 -22.35
CA SER A 186 -3.13 -32.86 -22.01
C SER A 186 -4.23 -33.79 -22.49
#